data_AF-A0AAE3A9S8-F1
#
_entry.id   AF-A0AAE3A9S8-F1
#
_cell.length_a   1.000
_cell.length_b   1.000
_cell.length_c   1.000
_cell.angle_alpha   90.00
_cell.angle_beta   90.00
_cell.angle_gamma   90.00
#
_symmetry.space_group_name_H-M   'P 1'
#
loop_
_entity.id
_entity.type
_entity.pdbx_description
1 polymer ?
#
loop_
_entity_poly.entity_id
_entity_poly.type
_entity_poly.pdbx_seq_one_letter_code
_entity_poly.pdbx_strand_id
1 'polypeptide(L)'
;MNVTPQNNEDIIEDNDFSYDGFQVVRGEFFAHIYEPSFTLNNYKCGVNTACIKRLPDYDYVQILVNPSTKKVAVRPCKEEEKDSLRWCSASGKRTPKQITCRIFYAKIMSLMNWDANYRYKLLGKLIRSNDELLYVFDLNSAETFKRSITENGKVKTQKTPTYPDDWKNQFGLPVVEHRKSMQVNTFDNYAVFSLNPEQEKTSRSTESRGDIYE
;
A
#
# COMPACT_ATOMS: atom_id res chain seq x y z
N MET A 1 -21.36 -9.16 1.10
CA MET A 1 -22.48 -10.10 0.92
C MET A 1 -22.02 -11.42 1.51
N ASN A 2 -22.55 -11.80 2.67
CA ASN A 2 -22.34 -13.13 3.22
C ASN A 2 -23.24 -14.07 2.40
N VAL A 3 -22.63 -15.03 1.72
CA VAL A 3 -23.37 -16.06 1.00
C VAL A 3 -23.79 -17.07 2.05
N THR A 4 -25.05 -17.02 2.48
CA THR A 4 -25.61 -18.10 3.30
C THR A 4 -25.71 -19.33 2.42
N PRO A 5 -25.13 -20.49 2.81
CA PRO A 5 -25.23 -21.71 2.02
C PRO A 5 -26.72 -22.05 1.80
N GLN A 6 -27.08 -22.42 0.56
CA GLN A 6 -28.48 -22.68 0.19
C GLN A 6 -29.02 -24.03 0.68
N ASN A 7 -28.24 -24.84 1.40
CA ASN A 7 -28.68 -26.06 2.09
C ASN A 7 -27.93 -26.18 3.42
N ASN A 8 -28.65 -26.18 4.55
CA ASN A 8 -28.09 -26.29 5.90
C ASN A 8 -27.90 -27.74 6.38
N GLU A 9 -28.33 -28.75 5.60
CA GLU A 9 -28.35 -30.16 6.04
C GLU A 9 -26.94 -30.77 6.23
N ASP A 10 -25.91 -30.20 5.62
CA ASP A 10 -24.52 -30.66 5.73
C ASP A 10 -23.65 -29.80 6.69
N ILE A 11 -24.23 -28.83 7.38
CA ILE A 11 -23.48 -27.95 8.30
C ILE A 11 -23.45 -28.59 9.68
N ILE A 12 -22.25 -28.97 10.13
CA ILE A 12 -22.02 -29.44 11.50
C ILE A 12 -21.89 -28.21 12.40
N GLU A 13 -22.79 -28.07 13.37
CA GLU A 13 -22.67 -27.06 14.41
C GLU A 13 -21.64 -27.49 15.46
N ASP A 14 -20.57 -26.72 15.59
CA ASP A 14 -19.57 -26.86 16.66
C ASP A 14 -19.52 -25.56 17.46
N ASN A 15 -20.22 -25.58 18.60
CA ASN A 15 -20.30 -24.43 19.51
C ASN A 15 -19.05 -24.26 20.38
N ASP A 16 -18.15 -25.26 20.41
CA ASP A 16 -16.92 -25.25 21.21
C ASP A 16 -15.69 -24.82 20.36
N PHE A 17 -15.89 -24.57 19.07
CA PHE A 17 -14.83 -24.13 18.17
C PHE A 17 -14.18 -22.82 18.66
N SER A 18 -12.85 -22.86 18.86
CA SER A 18 -12.01 -21.69 19.10
C SER A 18 -10.97 -21.51 18.01
N TYR A 19 -10.63 -20.25 17.72
CA TYR A 19 -9.52 -19.91 16.83
C TYR A 19 -8.15 -19.99 17.52
N ASP A 20 -8.08 -20.43 18.77
CA ASP A 20 -6.82 -20.59 19.50
C ASP A 20 -5.90 -21.61 18.81
N GLY A 21 -4.62 -21.27 18.70
CA GLY A 21 -3.64 -22.07 17.96
C GLY A 21 -3.69 -21.92 16.44
N PHE A 22 -4.76 -21.34 15.87
CA PHE A 22 -4.83 -21.08 14.43
C PHE A 22 -4.06 -19.82 14.03
N GLN A 23 -3.42 -19.92 12.86
CA GLN A 23 -2.77 -18.81 12.18
C GLN A 23 -3.50 -18.50 10.88
N VAL A 24 -3.63 -17.22 10.56
CA VAL A 24 -4.05 -16.80 9.22
C VAL A 24 -2.85 -16.91 8.30
N VAL A 25 -2.91 -17.81 7.33
CA VAL A 25 -1.83 -18.03 6.37
C VAL A 25 -1.59 -16.74 5.58
N ARG A 26 -0.32 -16.36 5.45
CA ARG A 26 0.10 -15.19 4.66
C ARG A 26 -0.39 -15.34 3.23
N GLY A 27 -1.02 -14.27 2.72
CA GLY A 27 -1.53 -14.24 1.36
C GLY A 27 -0.43 -14.58 0.36
N GLU A 28 0.78 -14.08 0.62
CA GLU A 28 2.01 -14.25 -0.16
C GLU A 28 2.36 -15.71 -0.49
N PHE A 29 1.87 -16.68 0.30
CA PHE A 29 2.13 -18.11 0.08
C PHE A 29 1.24 -18.73 -1.01
N PHE A 30 0.22 -18.02 -1.50
CA PHE A 30 -0.71 -18.50 -2.53
C PHE A 30 -0.42 -17.91 -3.92
N ALA A 31 -1.11 -18.43 -4.94
CA ALA A 31 -0.99 -17.92 -6.31
C ALA A 31 -1.73 -16.59 -6.50
N HIS A 32 -1.00 -15.54 -6.90
CA HIS A 32 -1.48 -14.16 -6.97
C HIS A 32 -2.16 -13.79 -8.30
N ILE A 33 -3.25 -14.46 -8.64
CA ILE A 33 -3.91 -14.27 -9.95
C ILE A 33 -4.81 -13.03 -9.95
N TYR A 34 -5.48 -12.75 -8.83
CA TYR A 34 -6.55 -11.73 -8.76
C TYR A 34 -6.29 -10.68 -7.68
N GLU A 35 -5.24 -10.82 -6.90
CA GLU A 35 -4.89 -9.93 -5.80
C GLU A 35 -4.28 -8.64 -6.38
N PRO A 36 -4.69 -7.46 -5.92
CA PRO A 36 -3.98 -6.22 -6.27
C PRO A 36 -2.51 -6.36 -5.91
N SER A 37 -1.61 -5.97 -6.81
CA SER A 37 -0.19 -5.92 -6.47
C SER A 37 0.50 -4.69 -7.03
N PHE A 38 1.50 -4.22 -6.28
CA PHE A 38 2.41 -3.16 -6.65
C PHE A 38 3.81 -3.77 -6.82
N THR A 39 4.49 -3.46 -7.92
CA THR A 39 5.82 -3.98 -8.21
C THR A 39 6.81 -2.83 -8.32
N LEU A 40 7.98 -2.98 -7.70
CA LEU A 40 9.17 -2.16 -7.91
C LEU A 40 10.23 -3.03 -8.60
N ASN A 41 10.70 -2.60 -9.77
CA ASN A 41 11.72 -3.33 -10.51
C ASN A 41 12.48 -2.40 -11.46
N ASN A 42 13.82 -2.45 -11.42
CA ASN A 42 14.68 -1.80 -12.40
C ASN A 42 14.33 -0.30 -12.61
N TYR A 43 14.25 0.45 -11.51
CA TYR A 43 13.87 1.87 -11.48
C TYR A 43 12.45 2.17 -11.95
N LYS A 44 11.59 1.16 -12.08
CA LYS A 44 10.19 1.31 -12.45
C LYS A 44 9.28 0.84 -11.33
N CYS A 45 8.08 1.39 -11.31
CA CYS A 45 6.98 0.90 -10.51
C CYS A 45 5.74 0.65 -11.38
N GLY A 46 4.81 -0.14 -10.88
CA GLY A 46 3.52 -0.30 -11.52
C GLY A 46 2.64 -1.30 -10.78
N VAL A 47 1.35 -1.27 -11.11
CA VAL A 47 0.37 -2.21 -10.58
C VAL A 47 0.13 -3.38 -11.53
N ASN A 48 -0.57 -4.41 -11.07
CA ASN A 48 -1.04 -5.49 -11.94
C ASN A 48 -2.44 -5.21 -12.53
N THR A 49 -2.90 -6.13 -13.38
CA THR A 49 -4.21 -6.04 -14.05
C THR A 49 -5.37 -6.04 -13.05
N ALA A 50 -5.20 -6.66 -11.89
CA ALA A 50 -6.25 -6.72 -10.89
C ALA A 50 -6.57 -5.35 -10.26
N CYS A 51 -5.61 -4.43 -10.22
CA CYS A 51 -5.85 -3.05 -9.79
C CYS A 51 -6.72 -2.29 -10.80
N ILE A 52 -6.33 -2.28 -12.07
CA ILE A 52 -7.05 -1.51 -13.10
C ILE A 52 -8.43 -2.09 -13.42
N LYS A 53 -8.64 -3.41 -13.23
CA LYS A 53 -9.95 -4.05 -13.40
C LYS A 53 -10.94 -3.67 -12.30
N ARG A 54 -10.46 -3.48 -11.07
CA ARG A 54 -11.29 -3.11 -9.92
C ARG A 54 -11.63 -1.63 -9.90
N LEU A 55 -10.82 -0.78 -10.55
CA LEU A 55 -11.07 0.64 -10.74
C LEU A 55 -11.12 0.98 -12.24
N PRO A 56 -12.22 0.59 -12.93
CA PRO A 56 -12.32 0.72 -14.39
C PRO A 56 -12.37 2.17 -14.86
N ASP A 57 -12.91 3.08 -14.04
CA ASP A 57 -13.21 4.47 -14.43
C ASP A 57 -12.05 5.44 -14.19
N TYR A 58 -10.92 4.96 -13.66
CA TYR A 58 -9.80 5.81 -13.27
C TYR A 58 -8.57 5.49 -14.10
N ASP A 59 -8.12 6.45 -14.91
CA ASP A 59 -6.91 6.34 -15.73
C ASP A 59 -5.67 6.96 -15.08
N TYR A 60 -5.87 7.78 -14.05
CA TYR A 60 -4.83 8.51 -13.34
C TYR A 60 -4.85 8.17 -11.85
N VAL A 61 -3.67 8.19 -11.25
CA VAL A 61 -3.47 7.94 -9.82
C VAL A 61 -2.37 8.83 -9.27
N GLN A 62 -2.39 9.05 -7.96
CA GLN A 62 -1.25 9.53 -7.18
C GLN A 62 -0.66 8.36 -6.39
N ILE A 63 0.66 8.38 -6.21
CA ILE A 63 1.38 7.42 -5.38
C ILE A 63 1.79 8.13 -4.08
N LEU A 64 1.33 7.59 -2.96
CA LEU A 64 1.61 8.12 -1.63
C LEU A 64 2.50 7.14 -0.87
N VAL A 65 3.37 7.66 0.00
CA VAL A 65 4.25 6.86 0.85
C VAL A 65 4.10 7.35 2.28
N ASN A 66 3.91 6.42 3.20
CA ASN A 66 4.09 6.66 4.62
C ASN A 66 5.40 5.97 5.06
N PRO A 67 6.50 6.72 5.23
CA PRO A 67 7.80 6.13 5.60
C PRO A 67 7.78 5.48 6.97
N SER A 68 7.06 6.07 7.94
CA SER A 68 7.01 5.59 9.33
C SER A 68 6.29 4.26 9.44
N THR A 69 5.11 4.14 8.81
CA THR A 69 4.36 2.88 8.80
C THR A 69 4.78 1.95 7.67
N LYS A 70 5.78 2.34 6.86
CA LYS A 70 6.29 1.62 5.69
C LYS A 70 5.17 1.15 4.75
N LYS A 71 4.28 2.07 4.38
CA LYS A 71 3.17 1.80 3.44
C LYS A 71 3.33 2.59 2.16
N VAL A 72 2.87 2.00 1.06
CA VAL A 72 2.62 2.69 -0.21
C VAL A 72 1.13 2.65 -0.48
N ALA A 73 0.54 3.79 -0.83
CA ALA A 73 -0.83 3.85 -1.29
C ALA A 73 -0.91 4.34 -2.74
N VAL A 74 -1.88 3.83 -3.48
CA VAL A 74 -2.22 4.30 -4.83
C VAL A 74 -3.64 4.82 -4.78
N ARG A 75 -3.78 6.15 -4.88
CA ARG A 75 -5.05 6.87 -4.83
C ARG A 75 -5.48 7.23 -6.26
N PRO A 76 -6.66 6.81 -6.73
CA PRO A 76 -7.22 7.27 -7.99
C PRO A 76 -7.48 8.77 -7.94
N CYS A 77 -7.17 9.47 -9.03
CA CYS A 77 -7.33 10.92 -9.13
C CYS A 77 -7.71 11.30 -10.56
N LYS A 78 -8.04 12.58 -10.76
CA LYS A 78 -8.25 13.13 -12.10
C LYS A 78 -6.92 13.47 -12.78
N GLU A 79 -6.97 13.74 -14.09
CA GLU A 79 -5.79 14.07 -14.88
C GLU A 79 -5.22 15.45 -14.49
N GLU A 80 -6.10 16.41 -14.26
CA GLU A 80 -5.79 17.80 -13.92
C GLU A 80 -5.21 17.98 -12.50
N GLU A 81 -5.29 16.96 -11.66
CA GLU A 81 -4.73 17.02 -10.33
C GLU A 81 -3.19 17.03 -10.37
N LYS A 82 -2.60 17.83 -9.47
CA LYS A 82 -1.15 17.89 -9.34
C LYS A 82 -0.60 16.49 -9.01
N ASP A 83 0.55 16.15 -9.60
CA ASP A 83 1.24 14.88 -9.39
C ASP A 83 0.42 13.64 -9.84
N SER A 84 -0.58 13.83 -10.69
CA SER A 84 -1.32 12.72 -11.32
C SER A 84 -0.41 11.92 -12.26
N LEU A 85 -0.57 10.60 -12.25
CA LEU A 85 0.19 9.66 -13.06
C LEU A 85 -0.76 8.71 -13.78
N ARG A 86 -0.64 8.63 -15.10
CA ARG A 86 -1.40 7.66 -15.89
C ARG A 86 -0.87 6.23 -15.64
N TRP A 87 -1.64 5.40 -14.94
CA TRP A 87 -1.24 4.04 -14.54
C TRP A 87 -1.63 2.92 -15.52
N CYS A 88 -2.34 3.24 -16.60
CA CYS A 88 -2.76 2.27 -17.62
C CYS A 88 -2.63 2.81 -19.05
N SER A 89 -2.74 1.92 -20.04
CA SER A 89 -2.84 2.31 -21.46
C SER A 89 -4.11 3.14 -21.72
N ALA A 90 -4.02 4.06 -22.68
CA ALA A 90 -5.13 4.90 -23.14
C ALA A 90 -5.92 4.28 -24.30
N SER A 91 -5.48 3.12 -24.82
CA SER A 91 -6.06 2.46 -26.00
C SER A 91 -6.99 1.30 -25.63
N GLY A 92 -7.75 0.81 -26.61
CA GLY A 92 -8.95 -0.02 -26.43
C GLY A 92 -8.90 -1.17 -25.42
N LYS A 93 -7.75 -1.82 -25.20
CA LYS A 93 -7.57 -2.75 -24.07
C LYS A 93 -6.68 -2.12 -23.01
N ARG A 94 -7.27 -1.74 -21.88
CA ARG A 94 -6.54 -1.21 -20.71
C ARG A 94 -5.57 -2.26 -20.19
N THR A 95 -4.29 -1.90 -20.16
CA THR A 95 -3.20 -2.69 -19.58
C THR A 95 -2.43 -1.86 -18.57
N PRO A 96 -1.91 -2.44 -17.48
CA PRO A 96 -1.14 -1.69 -16.49
C PRO A 96 0.15 -1.14 -17.10
N LYS A 97 0.51 0.09 -16.76
CA LYS A 97 1.77 0.71 -17.16
C LYS A 97 2.86 0.50 -16.12
N GLN A 98 4.08 0.29 -16.62
CA GLN A 98 5.30 0.39 -15.82
C GLN A 98 5.87 1.81 -15.98
N ILE A 99 5.96 2.54 -14.88
CA ILE A 99 6.34 3.96 -14.83
C ILE A 99 7.78 4.05 -14.34
N THR A 100 8.64 4.70 -15.10
CA THR A 100 10.02 4.99 -14.67
C THR A 100 10.02 6.03 -13.55
N CYS A 101 10.66 5.71 -12.43
CA CYS A 101 10.56 6.46 -11.18
C CYS A 101 11.88 6.40 -10.39
N ARG A 102 13.01 6.85 -10.98
CA ARG A 102 14.36 6.65 -10.43
C ARG A 102 14.54 7.12 -8.98
N ILE A 103 14.10 8.34 -8.68
CA ILE A 103 14.26 8.93 -7.34
C ILE A 103 13.34 8.26 -6.33
N PHE A 104 12.06 8.06 -6.67
CA PHE A 104 11.12 7.33 -5.82
C PHE A 104 11.61 5.90 -5.53
N TYR A 105 12.07 5.18 -6.56
CA TYR A 105 12.66 3.85 -6.43
C TYR A 105 13.84 3.87 -5.46
N ALA A 106 14.83 4.77 -5.66
CA ALA A 106 16.00 4.89 -4.79
C ALA A 106 15.61 5.20 -3.33
N LYS A 107 14.63 6.09 -3.11
CA LYS A 107 14.12 6.40 -1.76
C LYS A 107 13.51 5.17 -1.07
N ILE A 108 12.72 4.36 -1.78
CA ILE A 108 12.16 3.12 -1.22
C ILE A 108 13.27 2.11 -0.92
N MET A 109 14.23 1.92 -1.84
CA MET A 109 15.36 1.00 -1.60
C MET A 109 16.14 1.41 -0.35
N SER A 110 16.42 2.71 -0.18
CA SER A 110 17.09 3.24 1.01
C SER A 110 16.25 3.09 2.28
N LEU A 111 14.95 3.43 2.24
CA LEU A 111 14.03 3.32 3.38
C LEU A 111 13.95 1.88 3.91
N MET A 112 13.92 0.90 3.01
CA MET A 112 13.75 -0.51 3.35
C MET A 112 15.06 -1.28 3.47
N ASN A 113 16.20 -0.63 3.20
CA ASN A 113 17.50 -1.26 3.04
C ASN A 113 17.45 -2.47 2.07
N TRP A 114 16.82 -2.24 0.92
CA TRP A 114 16.61 -3.23 -0.14
C TRP A 114 17.68 -3.16 -1.22
N ASP A 115 17.99 -4.31 -1.83
CA ASP A 115 18.89 -4.41 -2.97
C ASP A 115 18.18 -3.93 -4.25
N ALA A 116 18.67 -2.82 -4.81
CA ALA A 116 18.17 -2.23 -6.05
C ALA A 116 18.27 -3.16 -7.28
N ASN A 117 19.02 -4.25 -7.19
CA ASN A 117 19.08 -5.27 -8.22
C ASN A 117 17.94 -6.26 -8.15
N TYR A 118 17.07 -6.22 -7.14
CA TYR A 118 15.97 -7.18 -6.99
C TYR A 118 14.64 -6.60 -7.49
N ARG A 119 13.70 -7.51 -7.75
CA ARG A 119 12.31 -7.17 -7.97
C ARG A 119 11.54 -7.40 -6.68
N TYR A 120 10.74 -6.41 -6.29
CA TYR A 120 9.88 -6.46 -5.12
C TYR A 120 8.43 -6.42 -5.57
N LYS A 121 7.61 -7.36 -5.09
CA LYS A 121 6.17 -7.39 -5.32
C LYS A 121 5.45 -7.35 -3.99
N LEU A 122 4.49 -6.44 -3.88
CA LEU A 122 3.68 -6.21 -2.70
C LEU A 122 2.25 -6.59 -3.04
N LEU A 123 1.62 -7.38 -2.18
CA LEU A 123 0.17 -7.55 -2.25
C LEU A 123 -0.51 -6.39 -1.54
N GLY A 124 -1.69 -6.03 -2.01
CA GLY A 124 -2.45 -4.94 -1.43
C GLY A 124 -3.94 -5.20 -1.40
N LYS A 125 -4.66 -4.30 -0.75
CA LYS A 125 -6.12 -4.30 -0.68
C LYS A 125 -6.65 -2.97 -1.18
N LEU A 126 -7.77 -3.02 -1.90
CA LEU A 126 -8.58 -1.83 -2.16
C LEU A 126 -9.40 -1.57 -0.90
N ILE A 127 -9.26 -0.37 -0.35
CA ILE A 127 -10.03 0.06 0.81
C ILE A 127 -10.78 1.35 0.48
N ARG A 128 -11.78 1.65 1.31
CA ARG A 128 -12.43 2.96 1.37
C ARG A 128 -12.18 3.56 2.74
N SER A 129 -11.70 4.79 2.80
CA SER A 129 -11.54 5.56 4.04
C SER A 129 -11.89 7.02 3.76
N ASN A 130 -12.69 7.65 4.62
CA ASN A 130 -13.17 9.03 4.45
C ASN A 130 -13.73 9.29 3.03
N ASP A 131 -14.54 8.36 2.52
CA ASP A 131 -15.09 8.35 1.15
C ASP A 131 -14.07 8.33 0.00
N GLU A 132 -12.77 8.25 0.29
CA GLU A 132 -11.72 8.03 -0.69
C GLU A 132 -11.47 6.54 -0.91
N LEU A 133 -11.31 6.15 -2.17
CA LEU A 133 -10.83 4.82 -2.55
C LEU A 133 -9.31 4.83 -2.66
N LEU A 134 -8.64 3.82 -2.12
CA LEU A 134 -7.19 3.66 -2.30
C LEU A 134 -6.76 2.20 -2.24
N TYR A 135 -5.73 1.86 -3.01
CA TYR A 135 -4.96 0.65 -2.73
C TYR A 135 -3.92 0.93 -1.67
N VAL A 136 -3.75 -0.01 -0.75
CA VAL A 136 -2.70 0.02 0.28
C VAL A 136 -1.82 -1.22 0.15
N PHE A 137 -0.51 -1.00 0.15
CA PHE A 137 0.53 -2.01 0.06
C PHE A 137 1.48 -1.85 1.25
N ASP A 138 1.76 -2.95 1.95
CA ASP A 138 2.71 -2.97 3.07
C ASP A 138 4.12 -3.29 2.56
N LEU A 139 5.07 -2.39 2.74
CA LEU A 139 6.45 -2.62 2.32
C LEU A 139 7.11 -3.74 3.12
N ASN A 140 6.65 -4.05 4.34
CA ASN A 140 7.23 -5.14 5.14
C ASN A 140 6.85 -6.54 4.65
N SER A 141 5.88 -6.65 3.73
CA SER A 141 5.39 -7.95 3.24
C SER A 141 5.84 -8.29 1.81
N ALA A 142 6.95 -7.70 1.36
CA ALA A 142 7.40 -7.86 -0.01
C ALA A 142 7.87 -9.29 -0.36
N GLU A 143 7.29 -9.84 -1.43
CA GLU A 143 7.86 -10.96 -2.16
C GLU A 143 9.12 -10.48 -2.90
N THR A 144 10.27 -11.05 -2.58
CA THR A 144 11.57 -10.64 -3.15
C THR A 144 12.05 -11.63 -4.20
N PHE A 145 12.32 -11.14 -5.41
CA PHE A 145 12.81 -11.95 -6.52
C PHE A 145 14.21 -11.49 -6.92
N LYS A 146 15.22 -12.33 -6.65
CA LYS A 146 16.61 -12.02 -6.99
C LYS A 146 16.80 -11.95 -8.50
N ARG A 147 17.57 -10.97 -8.96
CA ARG A 147 18.06 -10.94 -10.35
C ARG A 147 19.47 -11.49 -10.38
N SER A 148 19.73 -12.35 -11.35
CA SER A 148 21.07 -12.80 -11.70
C SER A 148 21.40 -12.37 -13.12
N ILE A 149 22.67 -12.06 -13.34
CA ILE A 149 23.22 -11.87 -14.67
C ILE A 149 23.72 -13.24 -15.10
N THR A 150 23.17 -13.76 -16.18
CA THR A 150 23.67 -15.00 -16.80
C THR A 150 25.03 -14.76 -17.44
N GLU A 151 25.81 -15.82 -17.65
CA GLU A 151 27.14 -15.75 -18.32
C GLU A 151 27.09 -14.98 -19.66
N ASN A 152 25.96 -15.01 -20.36
CA ASN A 152 25.72 -14.30 -21.61
C ASN A 152 25.33 -12.81 -21.44
N GLY A 153 25.50 -12.23 -20.25
CA GLY A 153 25.13 -10.84 -19.92
C GLY A 153 23.63 -10.57 -19.84
N LYS A 154 22.76 -11.57 -20.11
CA LYS A 154 21.30 -11.40 -20.00
C LYS A 154 20.88 -11.40 -18.53
N VAL A 155 20.07 -10.42 -18.14
CA VAL A 155 19.51 -10.35 -16.80
C VAL A 155 18.30 -11.26 -16.69
N LYS A 156 18.35 -12.22 -15.76
CA LYS A 156 17.27 -13.15 -15.45
C LYS A 156 16.74 -12.84 -14.06
N THR A 157 15.43 -12.70 -13.93
CA THR A 157 14.76 -12.63 -12.62
C THR A 157 14.37 -14.05 -12.21
N GLN A 158 14.70 -14.45 -10.98
CA GLN A 158 14.23 -15.72 -10.44
C GLN A 158 12.70 -15.74 -10.36
N LYS A 159 12.10 -16.92 -10.60
CA LYS A 159 10.64 -17.09 -10.52
C LYS A 159 10.18 -17.37 -9.09
N THR A 160 11.03 -18.00 -8.29
CA THR A 160 10.73 -18.33 -6.90
C THR A 160 10.96 -17.09 -6.05
N PRO A 161 9.93 -16.60 -5.32
CA PRO A 161 10.11 -15.54 -4.35
C PRO A 161 10.92 -16.04 -3.16
N THR A 162 11.64 -15.12 -2.54
CA THR A 162 12.24 -15.26 -1.21
C THR A 162 11.47 -14.36 -0.25
N TYR A 163 11.37 -14.82 0.99
CA TYR A 163 10.63 -14.15 2.05
C TYR A 163 11.58 -13.72 3.18
N PRO A 164 11.16 -12.76 4.02
CA PRO A 164 11.88 -12.44 5.25
C PRO A 164 12.15 -13.66 6.14
N ASP A 165 13.29 -13.69 6.83
CA ASP A 165 13.73 -14.84 7.65
C ASP A 165 12.78 -15.12 8.82
N ASP A 166 12.13 -14.09 9.37
CA ASP A 166 11.13 -14.18 10.43
C ASP A 166 9.87 -14.92 9.99
N TRP A 167 9.70 -15.23 8.69
CA TRP A 167 8.55 -15.98 8.18
C TRP A 167 8.82 -17.49 8.09
N LYS A 168 10.08 -17.93 8.19
CA LYS A 168 10.50 -19.31 7.88
C LYS A 168 9.76 -20.39 8.68
N ASN A 169 9.37 -20.09 9.92
CA ASN A 169 8.76 -21.05 10.84
C ASN A 169 7.33 -20.66 11.25
N GLN A 170 6.61 -19.89 10.43
CA GLN A 170 5.22 -19.51 10.69
C GLN A 170 4.37 -19.51 9.41
N PHE A 171 3.10 -19.89 9.51
CA PHE A 171 2.15 -19.75 8.39
C PHE A 171 1.69 -18.30 8.23
N GLY A 172 1.61 -17.57 9.34
CA GLY A 172 1.27 -16.15 9.41
C GLY A 172 0.91 -15.74 10.83
N LEU A 173 0.14 -14.67 10.97
CA LEU A 173 -0.22 -14.14 12.29
C LEU A 173 -1.31 -15.01 12.95
N PRO A 174 -1.28 -15.21 14.28
CA PRO A 174 -2.41 -15.76 15.02
C PRO A 174 -3.70 -15.01 14.71
N VAL A 175 -4.84 -15.71 14.66
CA VAL A 175 -6.13 -15.12 14.21
C VAL A 175 -6.50 -13.84 14.96
N VAL A 176 -6.30 -13.79 16.28
CA VAL A 176 -6.60 -12.62 17.11
C VAL A 176 -5.73 -11.42 16.72
N GLU A 177 -4.43 -11.65 16.51
CA GLU A 177 -3.49 -10.60 16.11
C GLU A 177 -3.76 -10.12 14.68
N HIS A 178 -4.04 -11.05 13.77
CA HIS A 178 -4.42 -10.76 12.39
C HIS A 178 -5.67 -9.85 12.32
N ARG A 179 -6.67 -10.09 13.18
CA ARG A 179 -7.87 -9.22 13.25
C ARG A 179 -7.52 -7.81 13.72
N LYS A 180 -6.63 -7.67 14.71
CA LYS A 180 -6.19 -6.35 15.21
C LYS A 180 -5.39 -5.59 14.16
N SER A 181 -4.45 -6.24 13.47
CA SER A 181 -3.62 -5.57 12.45
C SER A 181 -4.46 -5.07 11.27
N MET A 182 -5.56 -5.74 10.93
CA MET A 182 -6.52 -5.29 9.93
C MET A 182 -7.29 -4.02 10.35
N GLN A 183 -7.57 -3.82 11.65
CA GLN A 183 -8.31 -2.66 12.17
C GLN A 183 -7.41 -1.43 12.31
N VAL A 184 -6.14 -1.61 12.72
CA VAL A 184 -5.15 -0.53 12.85
C VAL A 184 -4.73 0.05 11.49
N ASN A 185 -4.98 -0.66 10.38
CA ASN A 185 -4.69 -0.20 9.02
C ASN A 185 -5.75 0.75 8.42
N THR A 186 -6.77 1.18 9.18
CA THR A 186 -7.85 2.09 8.72
C THR A 186 -7.51 3.60 8.81
N PHE A 187 -6.21 3.95 8.87
CA PHE A 187 -5.64 5.31 8.73
C PHE A 187 -5.86 6.29 9.89
N ASP A 188 -4.90 6.33 10.81
CA ASP A 188 -4.82 7.35 11.86
C ASP A 188 -4.07 8.65 11.47
N ASN A 189 -3.63 8.86 10.23
CA ASN A 189 -2.99 10.14 9.86
C ASN A 189 -2.85 10.32 8.34
N TYR A 190 -3.91 10.80 7.68
CA TYR A 190 -3.68 11.71 6.56
C TYR A 190 -3.21 13.03 7.18
N ALA A 191 -1.89 13.22 7.25
CA ALA A 191 -1.31 14.50 7.60
C ALA A 191 -1.69 15.51 6.50
N VAL A 192 -2.82 16.19 6.69
CA VAL A 192 -3.07 17.47 6.05
C VAL A 192 -2.02 18.40 6.66
N PHE A 193 -0.94 18.65 5.91
CA PHE A 193 -0.19 19.88 6.12
C PHE A 193 -1.13 21.02 5.75
N SER A 194 -2.01 21.39 6.67
CA SER A 194 -2.56 22.73 6.69
C SER A 194 -1.38 23.62 7.01
N LEU A 195 -0.75 24.16 5.97
CA LEU A 195 0.05 25.37 6.13
C LEU A 195 -0.89 26.39 6.76
N ASN A 196 -0.70 26.68 8.05
CA ASN A 196 -1.18 27.92 8.63
C ASN A 196 -0.13 28.99 8.28
N PRO A 197 -0.40 29.93 7.38
CA PRO A 197 0.32 31.18 7.36
C PRO A 197 -0.48 32.16 8.22
N GLU A 198 -0.44 32.01 9.55
CA GLU A 198 -0.68 33.19 10.39
C GLU A 198 0.65 33.70 10.90
N GLN A 199 0.91 34.90 10.40
CA GLN A 199 2.16 35.62 10.36
C GLN A 199 2.58 36.03 11.75
N GLU A 200 3.90 35.95 11.97
CA GLU A 200 4.62 36.82 12.88
C GLU A 200 4.16 38.27 12.71
N LYS A 201 3.67 38.88 13.78
CA LYS A 201 3.77 40.34 13.96
C LYS A 201 4.30 40.64 15.35
N THR A 202 5.61 40.89 15.37
CA THR A 202 6.35 41.53 16.45
C THR A 202 5.96 43.01 16.56
N SER A 203 5.51 43.39 17.76
CA SER A 203 5.54 44.71 18.44
C SER A 203 5.56 46.03 17.64
N ARG A 204 4.63 46.94 17.99
CA ARG A 204 4.97 48.34 18.30
C ARG A 204 3.96 48.99 19.24
N SER A 205 4.52 49.65 20.25
CA SER A 205 3.97 50.48 21.32
C SER A 205 3.20 51.73 20.86
N THR A 206 2.23 52.17 21.67
CA THR A 206 2.07 53.59 22.06
C THR A 206 1.25 53.74 23.35
N GLU A 207 1.53 54.85 24.04
CA GLU A 207 1.34 55.17 25.45
C GLU A 207 -0.07 55.57 25.92
N SER A 208 -0.27 55.29 27.21
CA SER A 208 -1.04 55.93 28.30
C SER A 208 -1.95 57.16 28.06
N ARG A 209 -3.13 57.10 28.70
CA ARG A 209 -3.72 58.04 29.71
C ARG A 209 -5.08 57.44 30.09
N GLY A 210 -5.46 57.20 31.34
CA GLY A 210 -5.37 58.04 32.53
C GLY A 210 -6.80 58.49 32.89
N ASP A 211 -7.22 58.19 34.13
CA ASP A 211 -8.36 58.74 34.89
C ASP A 211 -9.76 58.08 34.69
N ILE A 212 -10.64 57.84 35.68
CA ILE A 212 -10.66 57.91 37.17
C ILE A 212 -12.04 57.34 37.63
N TYR A 213 -12.11 56.82 38.88
CA TYR A 213 -13.25 56.55 39.81
C TYR A 213 -14.71 56.64 39.27
N GLU A 214 -15.58 55.66 39.48
CA GLU A 214 -16.18 55.19 40.76
C GLU A 214 -16.83 53.80 40.59
#